data_AF-A0A933XVI1-F1
#
_entry.id   AF-A0A933XVI1-F1
#
_cell.length_a   1.000
_cell.length_b   1.000
_cell.length_c   1.000
_cell.angle_alpha   90.00
_cell.angle_beta   90.00
_cell.angle_gamma   90.00
#
_symmetry.space_group_name_H-M   'P 1'
#
loop_
_entity.id
_entity.type
_entity.pdbx_description
1 polymer ?
#
loop_
_entity_poly.entity_id
_entity_poly.type
_entity_poly.pdbx_seq_one_letter_code
_entity_poly.pdbx_strand_id
1 'polypeptide(L)' 'MEVIIMLTMEFSSDQLRKLSPSQRFQLAQDLWDTVAHDGYEPALTAEQRKLLEARLATLDEDCATARSWEDIKRSLGYSG' A
#
# COMPACT_ATOMS: atom_id res chain seq x y z
N MET A 1 25.42 7.49 -11.97
CA MET A 1 25.58 6.05 -12.27
C MET A 1 25.34 5.28 -10.97
N GLU A 2 24.09 5.23 -10.49
CA GLU A 2 23.73 4.52 -9.24
C GLU A 2 22.37 3.80 -9.32
N VAL A 3 21.70 3.81 -10.47
CA VAL A 3 20.33 3.27 -10.60
C VAL A 3 20.32 1.76 -10.87
N ILE A 4 21.46 1.17 -11.24
CA ILE A 4 21.55 -0.26 -11.62
C ILE A 4 21.60 -1.21 -10.40
N ILE A 5 21.82 -0.72 -9.18
CA ILE A 5 21.96 -1.59 -7.99
C ILE A 5 20.61 -2.06 -7.43
N MET A 6 19.48 -1.39 -7.71
CA MET A 6 18.19 -1.78 -7.13
C MET A 6 17.52 -3.02 -7.75
N LEU A 7 17.96 -3.51 -8.92
CA LEU A 7 17.26 -4.60 -9.63
C LEU A 7 17.73 -6.03 -9.27
N THR A 8 18.63 -6.20 -8.30
CA THR A 8 19.07 -7.55 -7.85
C THR A 8 19.21 -7.66 -6.34
N MET A 9 18.44 -6.88 -5.58
CA MET A 9 18.46 -7.03 -4.12
C MET A 9 17.53 -8.18 -3.73
N GLU A 10 18.04 -9.41 -3.79
CA GLU A 10 17.45 -10.55 -3.10
C GLU A 10 17.57 -10.31 -1.59
N PHE A 11 16.61 -9.58 -1.00
CA PHE A 11 16.50 -9.52 0.45
C PHE A 11 16.05 -10.88 0.95
N SER A 12 16.98 -11.64 1.52
CA SER A 12 16.59 -12.84 2.24
C SER A 12 15.75 -12.46 3.47
N SER A 13 14.76 -13.30 3.80
CA SER A 13 13.91 -13.09 4.97
C SER A 13 14.72 -12.88 6.25
N ASP A 14 15.88 -13.53 6.36
CA ASP A 14 16.82 -13.37 7.48
C ASP A 14 17.43 -11.97 7.59
N GLN A 15 17.70 -11.27 6.48
CA GLN A 15 18.19 -9.89 6.53
C GLN A 15 17.09 -8.93 6.97
N LEU A 16 15.84 -9.14 6.50
CA LEU A 16 14.69 -8.34 6.92
C LEU A 16 14.42 -8.48 8.42
N ARG A 17 14.64 -9.67 8.99
CA ARG A 17 14.46 -9.92 10.43
C ARG A 17 15.48 -9.20 11.32
N LYS A 18 16.63 -8.76 10.78
CA LYS A 18 17.62 -7.96 11.53
C LYS A 18 17.20 -6.50 11.69
N LEU A 19 16.28 -6.02 10.84
CA LEU A 19 15.72 -4.68 10.95
C LEU A 19 14.76 -4.60 12.13
N SER A 20 14.77 -3.47 12.83
CA SER A 20 13.75 -3.19 13.83
C SER A 20 12.35 -3.19 13.19
N PRO A 21 11.27 -3.42 13.97
CA PRO A 21 9.92 -3.33 13.43
C PRO A 21 9.67 -2.01 12.66
N SER A 22 10.07 -0.87 13.22
CA SER A 22 9.92 0.45 12.58
C SER A 22 10.68 0.55 11.26
N GLN A 23 11.91 0.03 11.19
CA GLN A 23 12.69 0.02 9.94
C GLN A 23 12.07 -0.86 8.87
N ARG A 24 11.46 -1.99 9.26
CA ARG A 24 10.70 -2.83 8.31
C ARG A 24 9.47 -2.13 7.76
N PHE A 25 8.73 -1.42 8.61
CA PHE A 25 7.59 -0.63 8.16
C PHE A 25 8.00 0.49 7.21
N GLN A 26 9.07 1.22 7.54
CA GLN A 26 9.58 2.28 6.64
C GLN A 26 10.03 1.70 5.30
N LEU A 27 10.80 0.61 5.30
CA LEU A 27 11.23 -0.04 4.08
C LEU A 27 10.04 -0.52 3.23
N ALA A 28 9.02 -1.10 3.85
CA ALA A 28 7.82 -1.51 3.14
C ALA A 28 7.08 -0.32 2.51
N GLN A 29 7.02 0.82 3.20
CA GLN A 29 6.45 2.06 2.68
C GLN A 29 7.29 2.60 1.51
N ASP A 30 8.60 2.73 1.67
CA ASP A 30 9.49 3.26 0.63
C ASP A 30 9.39 2.42 -0.65
N LEU A 31 9.36 1.09 -0.51
CA LEU A 31 9.16 0.17 -1.63
C LEU A 31 7.78 0.36 -2.29
N TRP A 32 6.73 0.55 -1.50
CA TRP A 32 5.39 0.79 -2.03
C TRP A 32 5.30 2.13 -2.79
N ASP A 33 5.96 3.17 -2.27
CA ASP A 33 6.01 4.49 -2.90
C ASP A 33 6.68 4.44 -4.28
N THR A 34 7.68 3.57 -4.49
CA THR A 34 8.26 3.35 -5.84
C THR A 34 7.25 2.78 -6.83
N VAL A 35 6.45 1.79 -6.42
CA VAL A 35 5.43 1.17 -7.27
C VAL A 35 4.33 2.17 -7.64
N ALA A 36 3.96 3.03 -6.70
CA ALA A 36 3.00 4.11 -6.94
C ALA A 36 3.56 5.18 -7.89
N HIS A 37 4.84 5.53 -7.74
CA HIS A 37 5.52 6.51 -8.60
C HIS A 37 5.72 6.00 -10.04
N ASP A 38 6.18 4.76 -10.18
CA ASP A 38 6.55 4.17 -11.47
C ASP A 38 5.31 3.72 -12.28
N GLY A 39 4.14 3.68 -11.65
CA GLY A 39 2.87 3.32 -12.29
C GLY A 39 2.78 1.82 -12.55
N TYR A 40 2.18 1.08 -11.60
CA TYR A 40 1.91 -0.34 -11.76
C TYR A 40 0.45 -0.62 -12.17
N GLU A 41 0.26 -0.95 -13.44
CA GLU A 41 -1.04 -1.32 -14.01
C GLU A 41 -1.05 -2.79 -14.45
N PRO A 42 -1.24 -3.74 -13.52
CA PRO A 42 -1.32 -5.14 -13.89
C PRO A 42 -2.61 -5.42 -14.69
N ALA A 43 -2.51 -6.33 -15.66
CA ALA A 43 -3.70 -6.83 -16.33
C ALA A 43 -4.59 -7.57 -15.32
N LEU A 44 -5.85 -7.14 -15.22
CA LEU A 44 -6.83 -7.76 -14.35
C LEU A 44 -7.47 -8.98 -15.03
N THR A 45 -7.68 -10.04 -14.27
CA THR A 45 -8.54 -11.15 -14.72
C THR A 45 -9.99 -10.69 -14.82
N ALA A 46 -10.81 -11.42 -15.59
CA ALA A 46 -12.24 -11.12 -15.71
C ALA A 46 -12.95 -11.13 -14.34
N GLU A 47 -12.60 -12.08 -13.46
CA GLU A 47 -13.17 -12.17 -12.11
C GLU A 47 -12.77 -10.99 -11.23
N GLN A 48 -11.50 -10.55 -11.29
CA GLN A 48 -11.03 -9.38 -10.54
C GLN A 48 -11.73 -8.11 -11.02
N ARG A 49 -11.88 -7.94 -12.34
CA ARG A 49 -12.58 -6.80 -12.94
C ARG A 49 -14.05 -6.77 -12.50
N LYS A 50 -14.75 -7.89 -12.59
CA LYS A 50 -16.15 -8.02 -12.16
C LYS A 50 -16.33 -7.67 -10.68
N LEU A 51 -15.41 -8.11 -9.83
CA LEU A 51 -15.43 -7.78 -8.41
C LEU A 51 -15.25 -6.27 -8.18
N LEU A 52 -14.32 -5.62 -8.90
CA LEU A 52 -14.11 -4.18 -8.80
C LEU A 52 -15.33 -3.40 -9.29
N GLU A 53 -15.93 -3.79 -10.41
CA GLU A 53 -17.15 -3.18 -10.94
C GLU A 53 -18.31 -3.28 -9.94
N ALA A 54 -18.48 -4.44 -9.29
CA ALA A 54 -19.49 -4.63 -8.25
C ALA A 54 -19.27 -3.70 -7.04
N ARG A 55 -18.00 -3.51 -6.61
CA ARG A 55 -17.66 -2.59 -5.52
C ARG A 55 -17.81 -1.13 -5.90
N LEU A 56 -17.51 -0.77 -7.15
CA LEU A 56 -17.70 0.58 -7.64
C LEU A 56 -19.19 0.95 -7.70
N ALA A 57 -20.06 -0.02 -8.01
CA ALA A 57 -21.50 0.20 -8.04
C ALA A 57 -22.11 0.50 -6.66
N THR A 58 -21.50 0.01 -5.57
CA THR A 58 -21.96 0.26 -4.19
C THR A 58 -21.17 1.35 -3.47
N LEU A 59 -20.20 1.97 -4.14
CA LEU A 59 -19.24 2.88 -3.51
C LEU A 59 -19.92 4.05 -2.77
N ASP A 60 -20.94 4.67 -3.38
CA ASP A 60 -21.64 5.81 -2.78
C ASP A 60 -22.36 5.43 -1.48
N GLU A 61 -23.00 4.26 -1.46
CA GLU A 61 -23.69 3.72 -0.28
C GLU A 61 -22.68 3.35 0.82
N ASP A 62 -21.57 2.71 0.44
CA ASP A 62 -20.50 2.35 1.37
C ASP A 62 -19.85 3.61 1.99
N CYS A 63 -19.62 4.65 1.17
CA CYS A 63 -19.06 5.92 1.60
C CYS A 63 -19.97 6.69 2.57
N ALA A 64 -21.29 6.52 2.50
CA ALA A 64 -22.23 7.17 3.42
C ALA A 64 -22.01 6.76 4.89
N THR A 65 -21.41 5.60 5.13
CA THR A 65 -21.07 5.09 6.48
C THR A 65 -19.57 5.12 6.78
N ALA A 66 -18.76 5.56 5.82
CA ALA A 66 -17.31 5.62 5.98
C ALA A 66 -16.91 6.73 6.95
N ARG A 67 -15.86 6.48 7.75
CA ARG A 67 -15.20 7.53 8.54
C ARG A 67 -13.97 8.01 7.80
N SER A 68 -13.75 9.32 7.81
CA SER A 68 -12.50 9.86 7.28
C SER A 68 -11.31 9.35 8.08
N TRP A 69 -10.15 9.26 7.44
CA TRP A 69 -8.92 8.85 8.13
C TRP A 69 -8.54 9.81 9.27
N GLU A 70 -8.86 11.10 9.12
CA GLU A 70 -8.68 12.11 10.15
C GLU A 70 -9.56 11.84 11.38
N ASP A 71 -10.83 11.46 11.18
CA ASP A 71 -11.73 11.13 12.30
C ASP A 71 -11.25 9.88 13.06
N ILE A 72 -10.72 8.89 12.34
CA ILE A 72 -10.13 7.69 12.94
C ILE A 72 -8.90 8.09 13.78
N LYS A 73 -7.97 8.87 13.22
CA LYS A 73 -6.79 9.39 13.93
C LYS A 73 -7.19 10.14 15.21
N ARG A 74 -8.18 11.04 15.11
CA ARG A 74 -8.71 11.78 16.27
C ARG A 74 -9.27 10.84 17.33
N SER A 75 -10.03 9.81 16.92
CA SER A 75 -10.59 8.81 17.85
C SER A 75 -9.53 7.97 18.58
N LEU A 76 -8.34 7.84 18.00
CA LEU A 76 -7.19 7.13 18.59
C LEU A 76 -6.28 8.06 19.41
N GLY A 77 -6.62 9.34 19.57
CA GLY A 77 -5.81 10.31 20.30
C GLY A 77 -4.61 10.86 19.52
N TYR A 78 -4.54 10.63 18.19
CA TYR A 78 -3.58 11.32 17.34
C TYR A 78 -4.10 12.73 17.04
N SER A 79 -3.63 13.72 17.80
CA SER A 79 -3.70 15.14 17.44
C SER A 79 -2.40 15.53 16.74
N GLY A 80 -2.43 15.54 15.40
CA GLY A 80 -1.43 16.25 14.60
C GLY A 80 -1.80 17.72 14.49
#